data_AF-A0A535VPG6-F1
#
_entry.id   AF-A0A535VPG6-F1
#
_cell.length_a   1.000
_cell.length_b   1.000
_cell.length_c   1.000
_cell.angle_alpha   90.00
_cell.angle_beta   90.00
_cell.angle_gamma   90.00
#
_symmetry.space_group_name_H-M   'P 1'
#
loop_
_entity.id
_entity.type
_entity.pdbx_description
1 polymer ?
#
loop_
_entity_poly.entity_id
_entity_poly.type
_entity_poly.pdbx_seq_one_letter_code
_entity_poly.pdbx_strand_id
1 'polypeptide(L)'
;MEPALGLQSVSASGCVYSNEAGLQRIIPSARTAYSCDAVYRTLEYLRGISEDDVRRLRARGIQHTNHLLHRTSLAIDRDRLSKRTGISAERLYEFSNQCTLLEVSGMERFLPLVRRLGVSSMKALRAQDPKDLHRKIVEAVGLAGAPSLSDVEYWIGQSSALDIVEEPEPIKPRAVIR
;
A
#
# COMPACT_ATOMS: atom_id res chain seq x y z
N MET A 1 -43.94 33.61 -16.82
CA MET A 1 -44.07 33.21 -15.40
C MET A 1 -42.84 32.37 -15.10
N GLU A 2 -41.86 32.99 -14.40
CA GLU A 2 -40.77 32.47 -13.54
C GLU A 2 -40.18 31.05 -13.75
N PRO A 3 -38.92 30.77 -13.34
CA PRO A 3 -37.78 31.66 -13.05
C PRO A 3 -36.40 31.15 -13.55
N ALA A 4 -35.39 31.98 -13.28
CA ALA A 4 -33.95 31.75 -13.37
C ALA A 4 -33.44 30.58 -12.50
N LEU A 5 -32.21 30.12 -12.78
CA LEU A 5 -31.16 29.54 -11.90
C LEU A 5 -30.11 28.90 -12.83
N GLY A 6 -28.97 29.52 -13.12
CA GLY A 6 -27.85 29.64 -12.19
C GLY A 6 -26.72 28.70 -12.62
N LEU A 7 -25.88 29.11 -13.58
CA LEU A 7 -24.61 28.45 -13.83
C LEU A 7 -23.70 28.74 -12.63
N GLN A 8 -23.53 27.77 -11.73
CA GLN A 8 -22.44 27.75 -10.77
C GLN A 8 -21.38 26.75 -11.22
N SER A 9 -20.18 27.27 -11.43
CA SER A 9 -18.95 26.53 -11.64
C SER A 9 -18.59 25.71 -10.41
N VAL A 10 -18.29 24.42 -10.59
CA VAL A 10 -17.47 23.68 -9.62
C VAL A 10 -16.36 22.97 -10.39
N SER A 11 -15.14 23.48 -10.15
CA SER A 11 -13.86 22.90 -10.51
C SER A 11 -13.81 21.40 -10.17
N ALA A 12 -13.84 20.54 -11.18
CA ALA A 12 -13.52 19.13 -11.03
C ALA A 12 -12.00 18.98 -10.88
N SER A 13 -11.54 18.93 -9.63
CA SER A 13 -10.21 18.42 -9.32
C SER A 13 -10.20 16.93 -9.66
N GLY A 14 -9.33 16.55 -10.61
CA GLY A 14 -9.23 15.20 -11.14
C GLY A 14 -8.86 14.18 -10.07
N CYS A 15 -9.79 13.28 -9.79
CA CYS A 15 -9.51 12.00 -9.17
C CYS A 15 -9.88 10.92 -10.18
N VAL A 16 -8.90 10.14 -10.65
CA VAL A 16 -8.99 9.26 -11.83
C VAL A 16 -9.81 7.98 -11.57
N TYR A 17 -10.30 7.76 -10.35
CA TYR A 17 -11.04 6.55 -10.01
C TYR A 17 -12.24 6.84 -9.13
N SER A 18 -13.30 7.41 -9.70
CA SER A 18 -14.65 7.34 -9.14
C SER A 18 -15.68 7.70 -10.21
N ASN A 19 -16.33 6.70 -10.80
CA ASN A 19 -17.60 6.86 -11.48
C ASN A 19 -18.57 5.73 -11.09
N GLU A 20 -18.99 5.71 -9.83
CA GLU A 20 -20.21 5.01 -9.43
C GLU A 20 -21.44 5.82 -9.88
N ALA A 21 -21.66 5.93 -11.19
CA ALA A 21 -22.91 6.44 -11.72
C ALA A 21 -23.14 5.95 -13.16
N GLY A 22 -24.00 4.94 -13.29
CA GLY A 22 -24.82 4.75 -14.48
C GLY A 22 -24.23 3.94 -15.63
N LEU A 23 -24.23 2.61 -15.49
CA LEU A 23 -24.28 1.71 -16.66
C LEU A 23 -25.10 0.46 -16.32
N GLN A 24 -26.41 0.67 -16.16
CA GLN A 24 -27.39 -0.38 -16.30
C GLN A 24 -28.32 0.00 -17.44
N ARG A 25 -27.97 -0.42 -18.66
CA ARG A 25 -28.90 -0.85 -19.72
C ARG A 25 -28.08 -1.18 -20.96
N ILE A 26 -28.40 -2.33 -21.54
CA ILE A 26 -27.87 -2.92 -22.79
C ILE A 26 -26.67 -3.87 -22.56
N ILE A 27 -26.99 -5.13 -22.23
CA ILE A 27 -26.61 -6.39 -22.91
C ILE A 27 -27.13 -7.55 -22.03
N PRO A 28 -28.04 -8.41 -22.49
CA PRO A 28 -28.37 -9.65 -21.80
C PRO A 28 -27.23 -10.66 -22.05
N SER A 29 -26.84 -11.40 -21.01
CA SER A 29 -25.83 -12.48 -21.02
C SER A 29 -24.34 -12.10 -21.01
N ALA A 30 -23.91 -11.36 -19.99
CA ALA A 30 -22.55 -11.50 -19.44
C ALA A 30 -22.55 -11.12 -17.95
N ARG A 31 -23.11 -11.98 -17.10
CA ARG A 31 -22.86 -11.92 -15.65
C ARG A 31 -21.50 -12.54 -15.37
N THR A 32 -20.45 -11.82 -15.68
CA THR A 32 -19.25 -11.86 -14.85
C THR A 32 -18.90 -10.42 -14.63
N ALA A 33 -19.47 -9.85 -13.56
CA ALA A 33 -18.87 -8.67 -12.97
C ALA A 33 -17.43 -9.08 -12.66
N TYR A 34 -16.47 -8.57 -13.42
CA TYR A 34 -15.08 -8.61 -13.01
C TYR A 34 -15.05 -7.80 -11.73
N SER A 35 -15.14 -8.52 -10.61
CA SER A 35 -15.00 -7.97 -9.30
C SER A 35 -13.69 -7.19 -9.28
N CYS A 36 -13.72 -5.88 -9.08
CA CYS A 36 -12.50 -5.09 -8.87
C CYS A 36 -11.66 -5.64 -7.69
N ASP A 37 -12.28 -6.47 -6.85
CA ASP A 37 -11.68 -7.26 -5.78
C ASP A 37 -10.67 -8.32 -6.28
N ALA A 38 -10.65 -8.65 -7.58
CA ALA A 38 -9.65 -9.56 -8.16
C ALA A 38 -8.28 -8.88 -8.44
N VAL A 39 -8.21 -7.54 -8.38
CA VAL A 39 -6.97 -6.80 -8.69
C VAL A 39 -6.14 -6.53 -7.43
N TYR A 40 -6.78 -6.47 -6.26
CA TYR A 40 -6.11 -6.07 -5.02
C TYR A 40 -5.91 -7.25 -4.07
N ARG A 41 -4.78 -7.24 -3.36
CA ARG A 41 -4.45 -8.29 -2.39
C ARG A 41 -5.25 -8.12 -1.11
N THR A 42 -5.67 -9.23 -0.52
CA THR A 42 -6.35 -9.20 0.77
C THR A 42 -5.39 -8.84 1.90
N LEU A 43 -5.94 -8.41 3.04
CA LEU A 43 -5.15 -7.98 4.19
C LEU A 43 -4.30 -9.12 4.77
N GLU A 44 -4.73 -10.36 4.63
CA GLU A 44 -4.06 -11.57 5.13
C GLU A 44 -2.70 -11.83 4.45
N TYR A 45 -2.40 -11.18 3.33
CA TYR A 45 -1.06 -11.19 2.74
C TYR A 45 -0.01 -10.47 3.60
N LEU A 46 -0.44 -9.58 4.50
CA LEU A 46 0.46 -8.81 5.34
C LEU A 46 1.03 -9.69 6.45
N ARG A 47 2.36 -9.76 6.53
CA ARG A 47 3.04 -10.53 7.57
C ARG A 47 2.85 -9.84 8.92
N GLY A 48 2.45 -10.63 9.91
CA GLY A 48 2.27 -10.16 11.29
C GLY A 48 0.92 -9.48 11.56
N ILE A 49 0.00 -9.51 10.60
CA ILE A 49 -1.40 -9.12 10.85
C ILE A 49 -2.14 -10.28 11.51
N SER A 50 -2.92 -9.98 12.55
CA SER A 50 -3.80 -10.97 13.19
C SER A 50 -5.19 -10.95 12.56
N GLU A 51 -5.94 -12.04 12.68
CA GLU A 51 -7.35 -12.07 12.25
C GLU A 51 -8.17 -10.96 12.93
N ASP A 52 -7.85 -10.66 14.19
CA ASP A 52 -8.52 -9.60 14.93
C ASP A 52 -8.21 -8.21 14.36
N ASP A 53 -6.94 -7.93 14.03
CA ASP A 53 -6.55 -6.70 13.33
C ASP A 53 -7.29 -6.56 12.00
N VAL A 54 -7.38 -7.65 11.22
CA VAL A 54 -8.14 -7.69 9.96
C VAL A 54 -9.60 -7.33 10.18
N ARG A 55 -10.28 -7.95 11.17
CA ARG A 55 -11.67 -7.63 11.50
C ARG A 55 -11.85 -6.15 11.87
N ARG A 56 -10.96 -5.61 12.69
CA ARG A 56 -11.02 -4.19 13.11
C ARG A 56 -10.79 -3.22 11.95
N LEU A 57 -9.94 -3.57 10.98
CA LEU A 57 -9.71 -2.79 9.76
C LEU A 57 -10.93 -2.86 8.83
N ARG A 58 -11.50 -4.05 8.61
CA ARG A 58 -12.73 -4.24 7.80
C ARG A 58 -13.92 -3.49 8.37
N ALA A 59 -14.07 -3.44 9.70
CA ALA A 59 -15.07 -2.62 10.39
C ALA A 59 -14.92 -1.10 10.13
N ARG A 60 -13.82 -0.67 9.49
CA ARG A 60 -13.55 0.71 9.06
C ARG A 60 -13.55 0.88 7.54
N GLY A 61 -14.06 -0.10 6.81
CA GLY A 61 -14.13 -0.10 5.34
C GLY A 61 -12.81 -0.41 4.64
N ILE A 62 -11.79 -0.88 5.36
CA ILE A 62 -10.50 -1.26 4.79
C ILE A 62 -10.58 -2.76 4.47
N GLN A 63 -10.75 -3.09 3.18
CA GLN A 63 -11.00 -4.46 2.72
C GLN A 63 -9.74 -5.17 2.18
N HIS A 64 -8.85 -4.41 1.55
CA HIS A 64 -7.65 -4.91 0.88
C HIS A 64 -6.44 -3.99 1.11
N THR A 65 -5.25 -4.42 0.69
CA THR A 65 -3.97 -3.74 0.96
C THR A 65 -3.92 -2.31 0.41
N ASN A 66 -4.48 -2.08 -0.78
CA ASN A 66 -4.49 -0.75 -1.39
C ASN A 66 -5.34 0.26 -0.57
N HIS A 67 -6.51 -0.13 -0.05
CA HIS A 67 -7.27 0.69 0.90
C HIS A 67 -6.45 0.99 2.16
N LEU A 68 -5.75 -0.02 2.70
CA LEU A 68 -4.93 0.19 3.89
C LEU A 68 -3.81 1.20 3.61
N LEU A 69 -3.12 1.06 2.48
CA LEU A 69 -2.06 1.97 2.06
C LEU A 69 -2.55 3.42 1.99
N HIS A 70 -3.67 3.67 1.30
CA HIS A 70 -4.25 5.00 1.20
C HIS A 70 -4.67 5.60 2.54
N ARG A 71 -5.02 4.77 3.53
CA ARG A 71 -5.44 5.21 4.87
C ARG A 71 -4.28 5.27 5.88
N THR A 72 -3.05 4.95 5.47
CA THR A 72 -1.88 4.86 6.37
C THR A 72 -0.61 5.52 5.82
N SER A 73 -0.64 6.06 4.61
CA SER A 73 0.52 6.74 4.00
C SER A 73 0.99 7.93 4.83
N LEU A 74 0.07 8.70 5.42
CA LEU A 74 0.37 9.85 6.27
C LEU A 74 0.42 9.48 7.75
N ALA A 75 1.34 10.09 8.50
CA ALA A 75 1.50 9.87 9.94
C ALA A 75 0.23 10.23 10.72
N ILE A 76 -0.41 11.36 10.36
CA ILE A 76 -1.67 11.80 10.99
C ILE A 76 -2.81 10.80 10.79
N ASP A 77 -2.87 10.12 9.64
CA ASP A 77 -3.93 9.15 9.35
C ASP A 77 -3.69 7.83 10.07
N ARG A 78 -2.42 7.42 10.22
CA ARG A 78 -2.06 6.29 11.10
C ARG A 78 -2.47 6.56 12.54
N ASP A 79 -2.23 7.76 13.07
CA ASP A 79 -2.64 8.12 14.43
C ASP A 79 -4.17 8.10 14.61
N ARG A 80 -4.91 8.60 13.62
CA ARG A 80 -6.38 8.57 13.63
C ARG A 80 -6.91 7.13 13.56
N LEU A 81 -6.33 6.30 12.69
CA LEU A 81 -6.74 4.91 12.53
C LEU A 81 -6.37 4.08 13.76
N SER A 82 -5.22 4.35 14.37
CA SER A 82 -4.76 3.74 15.62
C SER A 82 -5.76 3.95 16.75
N LYS A 83 -6.19 5.20 16.99
CA LYS A 83 -7.21 5.52 18.01
C LYS A 83 -8.53 4.78 17.81
N ARG A 84 -8.90 4.53 16.55
CA ARG A 84 -10.16 3.85 16.21
C ARG A 84 -10.04 2.33 16.34
N THR A 85 -8.93 1.75 15.92
CA THR A 85 -8.75 0.29 15.79
C THR A 85 -7.98 -0.34 16.95
N GLY A 86 -7.28 0.45 17.75
CA GLY A 86 -6.34 -0.03 18.76
C GLY A 86 -5.06 -0.64 18.18
N ILE A 87 -4.83 -0.58 16.87
CA ILE A 87 -3.58 -1.01 16.23
C ILE A 87 -2.58 0.14 16.36
N SER A 88 -1.40 -0.10 16.94
CA SER A 88 -0.42 0.97 17.14
C SER A 88 -0.03 1.65 15.82
N ALA A 89 0.29 2.96 15.89
CA ALA A 89 0.73 3.71 14.72
C ALA A 89 2.01 3.13 14.09
N GLU A 90 2.89 2.54 14.91
CA GLU A 90 4.06 1.80 14.48
C GLU A 90 3.69 0.56 13.65
N ARG A 91 2.77 -0.29 14.14
CA ARG A 91 2.30 -1.45 13.36
C ARG A 91 1.60 -1.03 12.07
N LEU A 92 0.82 0.04 12.11
CA LEU A 92 0.20 0.60 10.90
C LEU A 92 1.24 1.12 9.90
N TYR A 93 2.34 1.69 10.38
CA TYR A 93 3.46 2.12 9.53
C TYR A 93 4.17 0.91 8.90
N GLU A 94 4.40 -0.16 9.66
CA GLU A 94 4.92 -1.41 9.11
C GLU A 94 4.00 -2.01 8.05
N PHE A 95 2.68 -2.05 8.29
CA PHE A 95 1.73 -2.53 7.30
C PHE A 95 1.69 -1.65 6.05
N SER A 96 1.80 -0.32 6.21
CA SER A 96 1.87 0.62 5.09
C SER A 96 3.10 0.35 4.21
N ASN A 97 4.26 0.15 4.82
CA ASN A 97 5.50 -0.23 4.11
C ASN A 97 5.40 -1.60 3.42
N GLN A 98 4.72 -2.56 4.02
CA GLN A 98 4.43 -3.83 3.35
C GLN A 98 3.51 -3.64 2.15
N CYS A 99 2.48 -2.80 2.28
CA CYS A 99 1.55 -2.51 1.20
C CYS A 99 2.27 -1.80 0.04
N THR A 100 3.16 -0.84 0.29
CA THR A 100 3.92 -0.21 -0.80
C THR A 100 4.81 -1.20 -1.52
N LEU A 101 5.57 -2.03 -0.80
CA LEU A 101 6.44 -3.01 -1.43
C LEU A 101 5.67 -4.04 -2.28
N LEU A 102 4.39 -4.30 -1.96
CA LEU A 102 3.52 -5.15 -2.77
C LEU A 102 3.16 -4.52 -4.14
N GLU A 103 3.29 -3.20 -4.29
CA GLU A 103 3.06 -2.50 -5.56
C GLU A 103 4.29 -2.60 -6.51
N VAL A 104 5.44 -3.07 -6.02
CA VAL A 104 6.63 -3.31 -6.85
C VAL A 104 6.40 -4.56 -7.71
N SER A 105 6.20 -4.35 -9.01
CA SER A 105 5.91 -5.42 -9.96
C SER A 105 7.01 -6.47 -10.01
N GLY A 106 6.64 -7.75 -9.89
CA GLY A 106 7.55 -8.89 -9.99
C GLY A 106 8.30 -9.23 -8.71
N MET A 107 8.14 -8.43 -7.65
CA MET A 107 8.85 -8.62 -6.38
C MET A 107 8.14 -9.59 -5.44
N GLU A 108 6.88 -9.94 -5.69
CA GLU A 108 5.96 -10.37 -4.63
C GLU A 108 6.28 -11.77 -4.10
N ARG A 109 6.79 -12.64 -4.98
CA ARG A 109 7.33 -13.95 -4.59
C ARG A 109 8.56 -13.82 -3.67
N PHE A 110 9.36 -12.78 -3.87
CA PHE A 110 10.63 -12.56 -3.17
C PHE A 110 10.49 -11.65 -1.95
N LEU A 111 9.39 -10.91 -1.84
CA LEU A 111 9.13 -9.98 -0.74
C LEU A 111 9.32 -10.60 0.66
N PRO A 112 8.85 -11.84 0.94
CA PRO A 112 9.13 -12.49 2.21
C PRO A 112 10.60 -12.64 2.56
N LEU A 113 11.44 -12.92 1.55
CA LEU A 113 12.87 -13.12 1.67
C LEU A 113 13.60 -11.78 1.79
N VAL A 114 13.31 -10.85 0.89
CA VAL A 114 13.93 -9.52 0.84
C VAL A 114 13.74 -8.77 2.16
N ARG A 115 12.57 -8.94 2.79
CA ARG A 115 12.32 -8.43 4.15
C ARG A 115 13.16 -9.08 5.23
N ARG A 116 13.42 -10.39 5.17
CA ARG A 116 14.34 -11.06 6.10
C ARG A 116 15.79 -10.58 5.92
N LEU A 117 16.15 -10.10 4.72
CA LEU A 117 17.43 -9.47 4.42
C LEU A 117 17.50 -8.00 4.89
N GLY A 118 16.48 -7.51 5.61
CA GLY A 118 16.43 -6.16 6.18
C GLY A 118 15.80 -5.09 5.30
N VAL A 119 15.29 -5.46 4.11
CA VAL A 119 14.64 -4.52 3.19
C VAL A 119 13.13 -4.53 3.43
N SER A 120 12.66 -3.67 4.33
CA SER A 120 11.27 -3.62 4.79
C SER A 120 10.48 -2.38 4.37
N SER A 121 11.10 -1.42 3.67
CA SER A 121 10.46 -0.21 3.13
C SER A 121 11.00 0.15 1.75
N MET A 122 10.31 1.06 1.05
CA MET A 122 10.76 1.61 -0.24
C MET A 122 12.12 2.30 -0.11
N LYS A 123 12.32 3.09 0.96
CA LYS A 123 13.61 3.72 1.26
C LYS A 123 14.73 2.70 1.47
N ALA A 124 14.46 1.62 2.21
CA ALA A 124 15.44 0.56 2.43
C ALA A 124 15.79 -0.18 1.13
N LEU A 125 14.82 -0.37 0.23
CA LEU A 125 15.01 -0.97 -1.09
C LEU A 125 15.85 -0.06 -1.99
N ARG A 126 15.52 1.24 -2.05
CA ARG A 126 16.26 2.24 -2.82
C ARG A 126 17.74 2.33 -2.40
N ALA A 127 18.01 2.15 -1.12
CA ALA A 127 19.36 2.23 -0.57
C ALA A 127 20.24 0.99 -0.86
N GLN A 128 19.69 -0.06 -1.50
CA GLN A 128 20.47 -1.26 -1.81
C GLN A 128 21.36 -1.06 -3.03
N ASP A 129 22.54 -1.70 -3.01
CA ASP A 129 23.27 -2.01 -4.24
C ASP A 129 22.61 -3.22 -4.94
N PRO A 130 22.26 -3.13 -6.23
CA PRO A 130 21.57 -4.21 -6.94
C PRO A 130 22.36 -5.52 -6.97
N LYS A 131 23.69 -5.46 -7.14
CA LYS A 131 24.54 -6.67 -7.23
C LYS A 131 24.65 -7.35 -5.89
N ASP A 132 24.80 -6.58 -4.81
CA ASP A 132 24.85 -7.11 -3.44
C ASP A 132 23.52 -7.71 -3.02
N LEU A 133 22.39 -7.05 -3.30
CA LEU A 133 21.07 -7.59 -2.99
C LEU A 133 20.81 -8.88 -3.79
N HIS A 134 21.11 -8.88 -5.09
CA HIS A 134 21.00 -10.08 -5.93
C HIS A 134 21.86 -11.22 -5.38
N ARG A 135 23.13 -10.96 -5.01
CA ARG A 135 24.02 -11.96 -4.41
C ARG A 135 23.41 -12.57 -3.14
N LYS A 136 22.93 -11.74 -2.22
CA LYS A 136 22.28 -12.21 -0.96
C LYS A 136 21.04 -13.06 -1.23
N ILE A 137 20.25 -12.72 -2.26
CA ILE A 137 19.08 -13.51 -2.65
C ILE A 137 19.53 -14.87 -3.21
N VAL A 138 20.49 -14.89 -4.13
CA VAL A 138 21.05 -16.13 -4.71
C VAL A 138 21.62 -17.03 -3.62
N GLU A 139 22.35 -16.49 -2.65
CA GLU A 139 22.87 -17.25 -1.50
C GLU A 139 21.74 -17.90 -0.67
N ALA A 140 20.59 -17.25 -0.57
CA ALA A 140 19.48 -17.74 0.23
C ALA A 140 18.58 -18.78 -0.47
N VAL A 141 18.43 -18.72 -1.80
CA VAL A 141 17.48 -19.60 -2.55
C VAL A 141 18.12 -20.42 -3.68
N GLY A 142 19.41 -20.21 -3.96
CA GLY A 142 20.11 -20.80 -5.10
C GLY A 142 19.79 -20.09 -6.43
N LEU A 143 20.70 -20.23 -7.40
CA LEU A 143 20.63 -19.51 -8.68
C LEU A 143 19.34 -19.79 -9.47
N ALA A 144 18.88 -21.04 -9.50
CA ALA A 144 17.65 -21.42 -10.21
C ALA A 144 16.37 -20.86 -9.57
N GLY A 145 16.43 -20.49 -8.29
CA GLY A 145 15.28 -19.95 -7.55
C GLY A 145 15.29 -18.43 -7.45
N ALA A 146 16.38 -17.77 -7.83
CA ALA A 146 16.61 -16.34 -7.67
C ALA A 146 16.02 -15.52 -8.83
N PRO A 147 15.68 -14.24 -8.60
CA PRO A 147 15.38 -13.30 -9.67
C PRO A 147 16.65 -13.03 -10.49
N SER A 148 16.49 -12.51 -11.71
CA SER A 148 17.64 -11.99 -12.47
C SER A 148 18.19 -10.70 -11.83
N LEU A 149 19.44 -10.34 -12.14
CA LEU A 149 19.98 -9.04 -11.72
C LEU A 149 19.13 -7.88 -12.25
N SER A 150 18.66 -7.97 -13.49
CA SER A 150 17.79 -6.95 -14.10
C SER A 150 16.46 -6.80 -13.37
N ASP A 151 15.89 -7.87 -12.82
CA ASP A 151 14.67 -7.77 -12.00
C ASP A 151 14.95 -6.96 -10.72
N VAL A 152 16.10 -7.20 -10.08
CA VAL A 152 16.51 -6.48 -8.86
C VAL A 152 16.75 -5.00 -9.16
N GLU A 153 17.45 -4.68 -10.26
CA GLU A 153 17.63 -3.31 -10.74
C GLU A 153 16.28 -2.64 -11.02
N TYR A 154 15.34 -3.36 -11.63
CA TYR A 154 13.99 -2.88 -11.88
C TYR A 154 13.24 -2.57 -10.57
N TRP A 155 13.29 -3.44 -9.57
CA TRP A 155 12.66 -3.21 -8.26
C TRP A 155 13.20 -1.94 -7.58
N ILE A 156 14.52 -1.77 -7.59
CA ILE A 156 15.19 -0.59 -7.01
C ILE A 156 14.79 0.67 -7.80
N GLY A 157 14.72 0.59 -9.13
CA GLY A 157 14.24 1.68 -9.98
C GLY A 157 12.80 2.10 -9.65
N GLN A 158 11.88 1.15 -9.54
CA GLN A 158 10.48 1.40 -9.18
C GLN A 158 10.34 2.02 -7.78
N SER A 159 11.19 1.64 -6.83
CA SER A 159 11.14 2.15 -5.46
C SER A 159 11.29 3.67 -5.39
N SER A 160 11.98 4.28 -6.35
CA SER A 160 12.16 5.72 -6.42
C SER A 160 10.88 6.47 -6.83
N ALA A 161 10.00 5.83 -7.59
CA ALA A 161 8.76 6.42 -8.05
C ALA A 161 7.57 6.21 -7.10
N LEU A 162 7.61 5.18 -6.25
CA LEU A 162 6.45 4.71 -5.46
C LEU A 162 6.53 5.00 -3.95
N ASP A 163 7.52 5.78 -3.51
CA ASP A 163 7.76 6.06 -2.09
C ASP A 163 6.82 7.15 -1.57
N ILE A 164 5.60 6.72 -1.22
CA ILE A 164 4.49 7.58 -0.82
C ILE A 164 4.23 7.58 0.69
N VAL A 165 4.94 6.75 1.47
CA VAL A 165 4.69 6.59 2.91
C VAL A 165 5.55 7.58 3.68
N GLU A 166 4.90 8.46 4.42
CA GLU A 166 5.54 9.43 5.29
C GLU A 166 6.19 8.72 6.48
N GLU A 167 7.49 8.94 6.66
CA GLU A 167 8.22 8.47 7.83
C GLU A 167 7.68 9.18 9.08
N PRO A 168 7.48 8.46 10.21
CA PRO A 168 7.06 9.10 11.45
C PRO A 168 8.14 10.09 11.92
N GLU A 169 7.73 11.27 12.38
CA GLU A 169 8.66 12.18 13.02
C GLU A 169 9.33 11.50 14.22
N PRO A 170 10.64 11.74 14.45
CA PRO A 170 11.29 11.27 15.66
C PRO A 170 10.56 11.85 16.86
N ILE A 171 10.26 11.00 17.85
CA ILE A 171 9.58 11.41 19.07
C ILE A 171 10.45 12.46 19.77
N LYS A 172 10.09 13.74 19.66
CA LYS A 172 10.79 14.81 20.37
C LYS A 172 10.61 14.55 21.86
N PRO A 173 11.70 14.37 22.64
CA PRO A 173 11.56 14.20 24.07
C PRO A 173 10.86 15.44 24.62
N ARG A 174 9.68 15.24 25.24
CA ARG A 174 8.98 16.35 25.89
C ARG A 174 9.87 16.84 27.02
N ALA A 175 10.31 18.10 26.93
CA ALA A 175 10.99 18.74 28.04
C ALA A 175 10.03 18.75 29.24
N VAL A 176 10.31 17.90 30.23
CA VAL A 176 9.60 17.93 31.50
C VAL A 176 10.10 19.17 32.22
N ILE A 177 9.33 20.26 32.13
CA ILE A 177 9.56 21.43 32.98
C ILE A 177 9.27 20.95 34.41
N ARG A 178 10.33 20.87 35.22
CA ARG A 178 10.25 20.57 36.66
C ARG A 178 9.93 21.83 37.44
#